data_AF-F0GDF7-F1
#
_entry.id   AF-F0GDF7-F1
#
_cell.length_a   1.000
_cell.length_b   1.000
_cell.length_c   1.000
_cell.angle_alpha   90.00
_cell.angle_beta   90.00
_cell.angle_gamma   90.00
#
_symmetry.space_group_name_H-M   'P 1'
#
loop_
_entity.id
_entity.type
_entity.pdbx_description
1 polymer ?
#
loop_
_entity_poly.entity_id
_entity_poly.type
_entity_poly.pdbx_seq_one_letter_code
_entity_poly.pdbx_strand_id
1 'polypeptide(L)'
;MIRLNKSAALPAVGLTGFETPLGEEESAIQHTVHRFARDVLRPIGRELDRMTPEEVIAPGSPYWAAIVESAKLGLDPQLIAQFPPDTAVRIESLIGEELGWGDAGLAVSIGAATMPLMMAQTVGNRELIEMCAGKVGCWMNTQP
;
A
#
# COMPACT_ATOMS: atom_id res chain seq x y z
N MET A 1 33.66 -26.60 -27.83
CA MET A 1 34.40 -26.35 -26.58
C MET A 1 33.52 -25.47 -25.70
N ILE A 2 32.98 -25.99 -24.59
CA ILE A 2 32.06 -25.22 -23.72
C ILE A 2 32.89 -24.31 -22.82
N ARG A 3 32.55 -23.01 -22.79
CA ARG A 3 33.22 -22.02 -21.94
C ARG A 3 32.54 -22.03 -20.57
N LEU A 4 33.23 -22.52 -19.55
CA LEU A 4 32.74 -22.52 -18.17
C LEU A 4 33.13 -21.22 -17.47
N ASN A 5 32.18 -20.57 -16.81
CA ASN A 5 32.44 -19.40 -15.97
C ASN A 5 33.07 -19.82 -14.65
N LYS A 6 34.07 -19.05 -14.18
CA LYS A 6 34.80 -19.33 -12.92
C LYS A 6 34.01 -18.98 -11.65
N SER A 7 32.93 -18.21 -11.80
CA SER A 7 32.01 -17.85 -10.74
C SER A 7 30.62 -17.61 -11.33
N ALA A 8 29.58 -18.00 -10.61
CA ALA A 8 28.22 -17.56 -10.89
C ALA A 8 27.95 -16.34 -10.00
N ALA A 9 27.60 -15.21 -10.59
CA ALA A 9 26.99 -14.14 -9.82
C ALA A 9 25.60 -14.65 -9.38
N LEU A 10 25.28 -14.50 -8.09
CA LEU A 10 23.91 -14.71 -7.65
C LEU A 10 23.03 -13.70 -8.38
N PRO A 11 21.81 -14.10 -8.84
CA PRO A 11 20.89 -13.14 -9.41
C PRO A 11 20.65 -12.03 -8.39
N ALA A 12 20.63 -10.78 -8.86
CA ALA A 12 20.09 -9.69 -8.06
C ALA A 12 18.60 -9.99 -7.87
N VAL A 13 18.26 -10.56 -6.72
CA VAL A 13 16.89 -10.86 -6.32
C VAL A 13 16.36 -9.67 -5.53
N GLY A 14 15.17 -9.20 -5.90
CA GLY A 14 14.43 -8.22 -5.10
C GLY A 14 13.99 -8.80 -3.76
N LEU A 15 13.20 -8.05 -3.00
CA LEU A 15 12.74 -8.47 -1.67
C LEU A 15 11.94 -9.78 -1.72
N THR A 16 11.18 -10.01 -2.78
CA THR A 16 10.36 -11.22 -2.96
C THR A 16 11.06 -12.27 -3.83
N GLY A 17 12.12 -11.86 -4.54
CA GLY A 17 13.00 -12.72 -5.33
C GLY A 17 12.42 -13.13 -6.69
N PHE A 18 11.27 -12.57 -7.05
CA PHE A 18 10.59 -12.79 -8.33
C PHE A 18 10.40 -11.49 -9.12
N GLU A 19 10.86 -10.36 -8.60
CA GLU A 19 10.76 -9.08 -9.27
C GLU A 19 11.75 -9.00 -10.44
N THR A 20 11.34 -8.31 -11.50
CA THR A 20 12.29 -7.81 -12.50
C THR A 20 13.24 -6.82 -11.84
N PRO A 21 14.43 -6.55 -12.42
CA PRO A 21 15.29 -5.49 -11.91
C PRO A 21 14.52 -4.18 -11.76
N LEU A 22 14.43 -3.69 -10.52
CA LEU A 22 13.72 -2.46 -10.18
C LEU A 22 14.62 -1.25 -10.40
N GLY A 23 14.03 -0.15 -10.86
CA GLY A 23 14.67 1.16 -10.82
C GLY A 23 14.91 1.65 -9.39
N GLU A 24 15.70 2.72 -9.25
CA GLU A 24 16.02 3.30 -7.95
C GLU A 24 14.75 3.77 -7.20
N GLU A 25 13.83 4.42 -7.90
CA GLU A 25 12.57 4.92 -7.35
C GLU A 25 11.64 3.77 -6.92
N GLU A 26 11.47 2.75 -7.77
CA GLU A 26 10.69 1.54 -7.46
C GLU A 26 11.25 0.83 -6.22
N SER A 27 12.58 0.67 -6.14
CA SER A 27 13.26 0.06 -5.00
C SER A 27 13.12 0.90 -3.72
N ALA A 28 13.22 2.22 -3.83
CA ALA A 28 13.07 3.12 -2.68
C ALA A 28 11.63 3.09 -2.12
N ILE A 29 10.64 3.06 -3.00
CA ILE A 29 9.22 2.92 -2.62
C ILE A 29 9.01 1.55 -1.98
N GLN A 30 9.41 0.46 -2.63
CA GLN A 30 9.27 -0.91 -2.09
C GLN A 30 9.87 -1.01 -0.68
N HIS A 31 11.12 -0.55 -0.48
CA HIS A 31 11.75 -0.59 0.84
C HIS A 31 11.02 0.25 1.88
N THR A 32 10.44 1.38 1.50
CA THR A 32 9.71 2.26 2.42
C THR A 32 8.39 1.63 2.84
N VAL A 33 7.63 1.09 1.88
CA VAL A 33 6.39 0.37 2.18
C VAL A 33 6.67 -0.90 2.96
N HIS A 34 7.73 -1.64 2.63
CA HIS A 34 8.13 -2.84 3.36
C HIS A 34 8.42 -2.56 4.83
N ARG A 35 9.15 -1.47 5.14
CA ARG A 35 9.39 -1.07 6.53
C ARG A 35 8.07 -0.74 7.25
N PHE A 36 7.19 0.01 6.61
CA PHE A 36 5.87 0.30 7.17
C PHE A 36 5.05 -0.98 7.42
N ALA A 37 5.02 -1.89 6.45
CA ALA A 37 4.34 -3.18 6.57
C ALA A 37 4.90 -4.02 7.72
N ARG A 38 6.24 -4.10 7.85
CA ARG A 38 6.93 -4.86 8.90
C ARG A 38 6.75 -4.26 10.28
N ASP A 39 6.93 -2.95 10.41
CA ASP A 39 7.05 -2.27 11.71
C ASP A 39 5.71 -1.74 12.23
N VAL A 40 4.72 -1.51 11.35
CA VAL A 40 3.41 -0.96 11.70
C VAL A 40 2.30 -1.97 11.45
N LEU A 41 2.13 -2.44 10.21
CA LEU A 41 0.97 -3.27 9.87
C LEU A 41 1.02 -4.64 10.55
N ARG A 42 2.13 -5.37 10.48
CA ARG A 42 2.23 -6.73 11.06
C ARG A 42 1.98 -6.77 12.57
N PRO A 43 2.56 -5.88 13.38
CA PRO A 43 2.26 -5.86 14.82
C PRO A 43 0.80 -5.50 15.10
N ILE A 44 0.25 -4.49 14.43
CA ILE A 44 -1.14 -4.05 14.63
C ILE A 44 -2.12 -5.13 14.16
N GLY A 45 -1.94 -5.72 13.00
CA GLY A 45 -2.80 -6.79 12.48
C GLY A 45 -2.92 -7.95 13.46
N ARG A 46 -1.80 -8.39 14.06
CA ARG A 46 -1.79 -9.42 15.11
C ARG A 46 -2.57 -9.00 16.36
N GLU A 47 -2.53 -7.73 16.75
CA GLU A 47 -3.30 -7.22 17.88
C GLU A 47 -4.79 -7.24 17.55
N LEU A 48 -5.16 -6.69 16.39
CA LEU A 48 -6.54 -6.63 15.90
C LEU A 48 -7.19 -8.02 15.76
N ASP A 49 -6.44 -9.02 15.30
CA ASP A 49 -6.91 -10.42 15.17
C ASP A 49 -7.42 -11.02 16.50
N ARG A 50 -7.04 -10.44 17.64
CA ARG A 50 -7.42 -10.90 18.99
C ARG A 50 -8.54 -10.08 19.62
N MET A 51 -8.95 -8.98 18.98
CA MET A 51 -9.97 -8.07 19.47
C MET A 51 -11.36 -8.46 18.95
N THR A 52 -12.41 -8.09 19.67
CA THR A 52 -13.77 -8.19 19.10
C THR A 52 -13.99 -7.10 18.04
N PRO A 53 -14.94 -7.27 17.11
CA PRO A 53 -15.24 -6.25 16.11
C PRO A 53 -15.53 -4.87 16.71
N GLU A 54 -16.25 -4.83 17.84
CA GLU A 54 -16.58 -3.59 18.55
C GLU A 54 -15.34 -2.90 19.10
N GLU A 55 -14.38 -3.68 19.62
CA GLU A 55 -13.10 -3.17 20.11
C GLU A 55 -12.24 -2.66 18.94
N VAL A 56 -12.23 -3.35 17.80
CA VAL A 56 -11.47 -2.95 16.61
C VAL A 56 -11.88 -1.56 16.11
N ILE A 57 -13.17 -1.24 16.12
CA ILE A 57 -13.67 0.06 15.65
C ILE A 57 -13.76 1.12 16.75
N ALA A 58 -13.51 0.76 18.01
CA ALA A 58 -13.60 1.69 19.14
C ALA A 58 -12.63 2.87 19.01
N PRO A 59 -12.97 4.04 19.57
CA PRO A 59 -12.04 5.17 19.66
C PRO A 59 -10.75 4.75 20.38
N GLY A 60 -9.59 5.09 19.78
CA GLY A 60 -8.28 4.73 20.33
C GLY A 60 -7.79 3.32 19.97
N SER A 61 -8.57 2.55 19.22
CA SER A 61 -8.12 1.27 18.66
C SER A 61 -6.86 1.43 17.79
N PRO A 62 -5.93 0.47 17.81
CA PRO A 62 -4.75 0.49 16.95
C PRO A 62 -5.10 0.45 15.45
N TYR A 63 -6.31 0.04 15.08
CA TYR A 63 -6.83 0.14 13.71
C TYR A 63 -6.74 1.58 13.20
N TRP A 64 -7.23 2.55 13.98
CA TRP A 64 -7.21 3.96 13.59
C TRP A 64 -5.80 4.53 13.54
N ALA A 65 -4.91 4.04 14.41
CA ALA A 65 -3.50 4.40 14.34
C ALA A 65 -2.87 3.93 13.02
N ALA A 66 -3.14 2.69 12.58
CA ALA A 66 -2.66 2.19 11.28
C ALA A 66 -3.15 3.04 10.10
N ILE A 67 -4.41 3.45 10.09
CA ILE A 67 -4.97 4.34 9.04
C ILE A 67 -4.24 5.69 9.05
N VAL A 68 -4.06 6.31 10.23
CA VAL A 68 -3.36 7.60 10.35
C VAL A 68 -1.89 7.50 9.93
N GLU A 69 -1.17 6.46 10.33
CA GLU A 69 0.22 6.25 9.92
C GLU A 69 0.33 5.99 8.41
N SER A 70 -0.62 5.26 7.81
CA SER A 70 -0.64 5.03 6.35
C SER A 70 -0.73 6.33 5.55
N ALA A 71 -1.52 7.31 6.04
CA ALA A 71 -1.68 8.61 5.38
C ALA A 71 -0.36 9.42 5.35
N LYS A 72 0.58 9.16 6.28
CA LYS A 72 1.88 9.83 6.31
C LYS A 72 2.85 9.35 5.25
N LEU A 73 2.59 8.21 4.61
CA LEU A 73 3.45 7.68 3.54
C LEU A 73 3.41 8.57 2.29
N GLY A 74 2.36 9.38 2.11
CA GLY A 74 2.24 10.26 0.95
C GLY A 74 2.12 9.51 -0.38
N LEU A 75 1.70 8.25 -0.34
CA LEU A 75 1.47 7.41 -1.53
C LEU A 75 0.11 7.74 -2.15
N ASP A 76 -0.08 9.01 -2.50
CA ASP A 76 -1.31 9.45 -3.15
C ASP A 76 -1.28 9.16 -4.67
N PRO A 77 -2.46 9.08 -5.33
CA PRO A 77 -2.53 8.85 -6.76
C PRO A 77 -1.84 9.95 -7.60
N GLN A 78 -1.68 11.17 -7.06
CA GLN A 78 -1.01 12.26 -7.77
C GLN A 78 0.51 12.05 -7.83
N LEU A 79 1.11 11.42 -6.82
CA LEU A 79 2.50 10.98 -6.85
C LEU A 79 2.70 9.93 -7.93
N ILE A 80 1.86 8.89 -7.94
CA ILE A 80 1.96 7.76 -8.87
C ILE A 80 1.75 8.22 -10.32
N ALA A 81 0.85 9.17 -10.56
CA ALA A 81 0.59 9.74 -11.88
C ALA A 81 1.76 10.55 -12.49
N GLN A 82 2.81 10.85 -11.72
CA GLN A 82 4.01 11.54 -12.23
C GLN A 82 4.96 10.59 -13.00
N PHE A 83 4.80 9.27 -12.82
CA PHE A 83 5.64 8.28 -13.47
C PHE A 83 5.11 7.89 -14.86
N PRO A 84 5.98 7.38 -15.76
CA PRO A 84 5.52 6.72 -16.98
C PRO A 84 4.51 5.60 -16.67
N PRO A 85 3.48 5.37 -17.51
CA PRO A 85 2.38 4.45 -17.19
C PRO A 85 2.81 3.03 -16.81
N ASP A 86 3.85 2.50 -17.45
CA ASP A 86 4.38 1.17 -17.17
C ASP A 86 5.07 1.11 -15.79
N THR A 87 5.72 2.20 -15.37
CA THR A 87 6.38 2.34 -14.07
C THR A 87 5.34 2.58 -12.97
N ALA A 88 4.34 3.40 -13.24
CA ALA A 88 3.23 3.67 -12.33
C ALA A 88 2.50 2.37 -11.91
N VAL A 89 2.15 1.52 -12.87
CA VAL A 89 1.49 0.23 -12.62
C VAL A 89 2.37 -0.72 -11.79
N ARG A 90 3.69 -0.73 -12.04
CA ARG A 90 4.62 -1.53 -11.22
C ARG A 90 4.72 -1.00 -9.79
N ILE A 91 4.80 0.31 -9.61
CA ILE A 91 4.79 0.96 -8.29
C ILE A 91 3.49 0.62 -7.53
N GLU A 92 2.32 0.74 -8.16
CA GLU A 92 1.04 0.36 -7.56
C GLU A 92 1.04 -1.11 -7.12
N SER A 93 1.57 -2.00 -7.97
CA SER A 93 1.68 -3.43 -7.67
C SER A 93 2.60 -3.69 -6.48
N LEU A 94 3.77 -3.04 -6.43
CA LEU A 94 4.71 -3.14 -5.30
C LEU A 94 4.09 -2.63 -4.00
N ILE A 95 3.39 -1.50 -4.03
CA ILE A 95 2.70 -0.96 -2.86
C ILE A 95 1.65 -1.96 -2.36
N GLY A 96 0.81 -2.48 -3.27
CA GLY A 96 -0.22 -3.46 -2.92
C GLY A 96 0.34 -4.75 -2.34
N GLU A 97 1.42 -5.27 -2.93
CA GLU A 97 2.11 -6.47 -2.47
C GLU A 97 2.69 -6.29 -1.06
N GLU A 98 3.42 -5.20 -0.82
CA GLU A 98 4.04 -4.93 0.48
C GLU A 98 3.00 -4.67 1.58
N LEU A 99 1.94 -3.92 1.28
CA LEU A 99 0.84 -3.71 2.23
C LEU A 99 0.14 -5.04 2.56
N GLY A 100 -0.15 -5.86 1.55
CA GLY A 100 -0.77 -7.18 1.72
C GLY A 100 0.12 -8.16 2.49
N TRP A 101 1.44 -8.13 2.26
CA TRP A 101 2.42 -8.89 3.04
C TRP A 101 2.44 -8.45 4.51
N GLY A 102 2.22 -7.15 4.75
CA GLY A 102 2.06 -6.57 6.07
C GLY A 102 0.85 -7.15 6.79
N ASP A 103 -0.34 -6.85 6.27
CA ASP A 103 -1.60 -7.42 6.74
C ASP A 103 -2.68 -7.18 5.68
N ALA A 104 -3.31 -8.24 5.18
CA ALA A 104 -4.26 -8.14 4.08
C ALA A 104 -5.56 -7.38 4.47
N GLY A 105 -6.01 -7.50 5.72
CA GLY A 105 -7.21 -6.82 6.20
C GLY A 105 -7.00 -5.31 6.32
N LEU A 106 -5.86 -4.90 6.87
CA LEU A 106 -5.44 -3.50 6.92
C LEU A 106 -5.14 -2.94 5.53
N ALA A 107 -4.53 -3.71 4.64
CA ALA A 107 -4.28 -3.28 3.26
C ALA A 107 -5.61 -2.93 2.54
N VAL A 108 -6.62 -3.80 2.66
CA VAL A 108 -7.96 -3.53 2.11
C VAL A 108 -8.60 -2.32 2.79
N SER A 109 -8.46 -2.19 4.11
CA SER A 109 -9.02 -1.07 4.87
C SER A 109 -8.41 0.28 4.46
N ILE A 110 -7.08 0.33 4.28
CA ILE A 110 -6.36 1.51 3.78
C ILE A 110 -6.81 1.84 2.36
N GLY A 111 -6.92 0.84 1.48
CA GLY A 111 -7.43 1.04 0.12
C GLY A 111 -8.84 1.64 0.14
N ALA A 112 -9.78 1.01 0.86
CA ALA A 112 -11.16 1.46 0.99
C ALA A 112 -11.28 2.87 1.60
N ALA A 113 -10.40 3.21 2.56
CA ALA A 113 -10.36 4.54 3.17
C ALA A 113 -10.07 5.66 2.15
N THR A 114 -9.36 5.37 1.07
CA THR A 114 -9.00 6.36 0.04
C THR A 114 -10.00 6.43 -1.13
N MET A 115 -10.85 5.41 -1.29
CA MET A 115 -11.72 5.25 -2.47
C MET A 115 -12.61 6.47 -2.79
N PRO A 116 -13.28 7.12 -1.82
CA PRO A 116 -14.12 8.27 -2.14
C PRO A 116 -13.33 9.44 -2.73
N LEU A 117 -12.15 9.74 -2.18
CA LEU A 117 -11.29 10.80 -2.70
C LEU A 117 -10.74 10.44 -4.09
N MET A 118 -10.29 9.20 -4.27
CA MET A 118 -9.82 8.70 -5.57
C MET A 118 -10.91 8.85 -6.64
N MET A 119 -12.16 8.47 -6.33
CA MET A 119 -13.26 8.57 -7.27
C MET A 119 -13.60 10.03 -7.58
N ALA A 120 -13.63 10.90 -6.56
CA ALA A 120 -13.86 12.33 -6.73
C ALA A 120 -12.81 12.98 -7.65
N GLN A 121 -11.54 12.59 -7.51
CA GLN A 121 -10.44 13.01 -8.38
C GLN A 121 -10.62 12.48 -9.81
N THR A 122 -10.98 11.20 -9.95
CA THR A 122 -11.18 10.55 -11.26
C THR A 122 -12.30 11.22 -12.06
N VAL A 123 -13.41 11.58 -11.40
CA VAL A 123 -14.52 12.29 -12.08
C VAL A 123 -14.27 13.80 -12.23
N GLY A 124 -13.20 14.33 -11.62
CA GLY A 124 -12.84 15.75 -11.71
C GLY A 124 -13.79 16.71 -11.01
N ASN A 125 -14.59 16.26 -10.04
CA ASN A 125 -15.56 17.11 -9.35
C ASN A 125 -14.92 17.76 -8.11
N ARG A 126 -14.67 19.07 -8.20
CA ARG A 126 -13.99 19.85 -7.17
C ARG A 126 -14.72 19.89 -5.83
N GLU A 127 -16.05 19.99 -5.84
CA GLU A 127 -16.85 19.97 -4.60
C GLU A 127 -16.67 18.63 -3.86
N LEU A 128 -16.68 17.51 -4.59
CA LEU A 128 -16.47 16.19 -4.01
C LEU A 128 -15.04 16.00 -3.50
N ILE A 129 -14.05 16.54 -4.21
CA ILE A 129 -12.64 16.50 -3.78
C ILE A 129 -12.49 17.25 -2.46
N GLU A 130 -12.99 18.48 -2.37
CA GLU A 130 -12.93 19.29 -1.15
C GLU A 130 -13.72 18.65 0.00
N MET A 131 -14.84 17.99 -0.30
CA MET A 131 -15.62 17.25 0.69
C MET A 131 -14.86 16.03 1.25
N CYS A 132 -14.07 15.33 0.44
CA CYS A 132 -13.40 14.09 0.85
C CYS A 132 -11.99 14.30 1.42
N ALA A 133 -11.36 15.43 1.13
CA ALA A 133 -9.98 15.72 1.53
C ALA A 133 -9.78 15.57 3.05
N GLY A 134 -8.75 14.83 3.45
CA GLY A 134 -8.37 14.63 4.86
C GLY A 134 -9.34 13.76 5.68
N LYS A 135 -10.29 13.07 5.05
CA LYS A 135 -11.25 12.19 5.72
C LYS A 135 -10.96 10.72 5.42
N VAL A 136 -11.32 9.87 6.38
CA VAL A 136 -11.32 8.41 6.18
C VAL A 136 -12.62 8.02 5.48
N GLY A 137 -12.49 7.42 4.29
CA GLY A 137 -13.60 6.97 3.46
C GLY A 137 -14.05 5.53 3.72
N CYS A 138 -15.05 5.10 2.96
CA CYS A 138 -15.51 3.71 2.88
C CYS A 138 -16.05 3.41 1.48
N TRP A 139 -16.21 2.13 1.15
CA TRP A 139 -16.80 1.68 -0.12
C TRP A 139 -18.09 0.89 0.13
N MET A 140 -19.23 1.45 -0.30
CA MET A 140 -20.54 0.84 -0.14
C MET A 140 -21.13 0.56 -1.53
N ASN A 141 -21.00 -0.68 -2.01
CA ASN A 141 -21.45 -1.06 -3.35
C ASN A 141 -22.32 -2.33 -3.36
N THR A 142 -21.92 -3.36 -2.61
CA THR A 142 -22.65 -4.64 -2.56
C THR A 142 -23.97 -4.52 -1.82
N GLN A 143 -24.98 -5.28 -2.25
CA GLN A 143 -26.32 -5.36 -1.64
C GLN A 143 -26.57 -6.80 -1.15
N PRO A 144 -27.48 -7.01 -0.16
CA PRO A 144 -27.82 -8.34 0.36
C PRO A 144 -28.37 -9.31 -0.70
#